data_AF-A0AAD6SA61-F1
#
_entry.id   AF-A0AAD6SA61-F1
#
_cell.length_a   1.000
_cell.length_b   1.000
_cell.length_c   1.000
_cell.angle_alpha   90.00
_cell.angle_beta   90.00
_cell.angle_gamma   90.00
#
_symmetry.space_group_name_H-M   'P 1'
#
loop_
_entity.id
_entity.type
_entity.pdbx_description
1 polymer ?
#
loop_
_entity_poly.entity_id
_entity_poly.type
_entity_poly.pdbx_seq_one_letter_code
_entity_poly.pdbx_strand_id
1 'polypeptide(L)'
;MPPLAMSKPSTGPPQALIERINYLKQLLSNLPSTLPLERTNSTYHFYLDEDRVAETTLLQETNRVLEVSFETQRTTIKSMERGVRVQGLVPFLKKVIKHMNPSERKAFETAWLNRLIQGAKDSGAVIPSQTKKRQERESGGNDTDNSVEVHAPKKSRTAKRLTIVDSDSDFDMPAMPSAQQSTIPRQTLAPNVVIPSTGGVNLSQNRQGTLAQMGWQTWAPGAKDAHQKEASQRHREGREQFLCQQEAEQEEREQRKRELAAKRQRKHRAKKQAEKESADELSDDGNLHVVLARGANAQASRRAIDVAGASRAGTQGWRDQRNGTRGGAVQKKAATVNWFSPFLFDYIDKAMRRTGWSPTASVNYLQRENPVLFGTLHKGTISRWRVKGKDEWLPATMDKVIAGRALTASGRTGVLTPYPDITKNVKETLQGLRTAGAVVNVSITRGILIAEITQQQRHLLSKFKVSEYYVRAFLSSVMDWTPRKATRAARHIPEDAPDLLE
;
A
#
# COMPACT_ATOMS: atom_id res chain seq x y z
N MET A 1 -8.81 22.04 7.40
CA MET A 1 -9.27 20.63 7.45
C MET A 1 -8.82 20.06 8.78
N PRO A 2 -9.72 19.49 9.60
CA PRO A 2 -9.30 18.83 10.83
C PRO A 2 -8.52 17.55 10.50
N PRO A 3 -7.52 17.18 11.31
CA PRO A 3 -6.79 15.92 11.13
C PRO A 3 -7.76 14.73 11.24
N LEU A 4 -7.63 13.78 10.31
CA LEU A 4 -8.38 12.52 10.32
C LEU A 4 -8.15 11.81 11.65
N ALA A 5 -9.16 11.82 12.52
CA ALA A 5 -9.14 11.10 13.78
C ALA A 5 -9.02 9.59 13.48
N MET A 6 -7.85 9.01 13.78
CA MET A 6 -7.65 7.57 13.68
C MET A 6 -8.62 6.88 14.65
N SER A 7 -9.54 6.07 14.11
CA SER A 7 -10.45 5.24 14.87
C SER A 7 -9.68 4.42 15.92
N LYS A 8 -10.17 4.41 17.17
CA LYS A 8 -9.59 3.62 18.27
C LYS A 8 -9.35 2.18 17.77
N PRO A 9 -8.14 1.62 17.94
CA PRO A 9 -7.82 0.30 17.42
C PRO A 9 -8.71 -0.75 18.10
N SER A 10 -9.73 -1.18 17.37
CA SER A 10 -10.58 -2.32 17.69
C SER A 10 -9.69 -3.56 17.77
N THR A 11 -9.62 -4.15 18.96
CA THR A 11 -9.12 -5.50 19.23
C THR A 11 -7.66 -5.73 18.79
N GLY A 12 -6.79 -6.00 19.77
CA GLY A 12 -5.40 -6.38 19.51
C GLY A 12 -5.25 -7.48 18.46
N PRO A 13 -4.05 -7.68 17.89
CA PRO A 13 -3.83 -8.72 16.90
C PRO A 13 -4.24 -10.10 17.42
N PRO A 14 -4.81 -10.98 16.55
CA PRO A 14 -5.21 -12.31 16.96
C PRO A 14 -4.05 -13.06 17.63
N GLN A 15 -4.31 -13.70 18.77
CA GLN A 15 -3.29 -14.44 19.53
C GLN A 15 -2.58 -15.49 18.66
N ALA A 16 -3.34 -16.21 17.83
CA ALA A 16 -2.80 -17.18 16.87
C ALA A 16 -1.76 -16.55 15.92
N LEU A 17 -2.01 -15.33 15.42
CA LEU A 17 -1.07 -14.64 14.55
C LEU A 17 0.24 -14.28 15.29
N ILE A 18 0.14 -13.86 16.56
CA ILE A 18 1.29 -13.58 17.42
C ILE A 18 2.10 -14.84 17.71
N GLU A 19 1.44 -15.97 17.98
CA GLU A 19 2.09 -17.27 18.17
C GLU A 19 2.86 -17.70 16.93
N ARG A 20 2.30 -17.52 15.74
CA ARG A 20 3.00 -17.81 14.48
C ARG A 20 4.20 -16.90 14.23
N ILE A 21 4.14 -15.62 14.60
CA ILE A 21 5.31 -14.72 14.57
C ILE A 21 6.38 -15.16 15.57
N ASN A 22 5.98 -15.62 16.76
CA ASN A 22 6.92 -16.16 17.76
C ASN A 22 7.54 -17.48 17.28
N TYR A 23 6.79 -18.32 16.57
CA TYR A 23 7.32 -19.52 15.92
C TYR A 23 8.36 -19.16 14.85
N LEU A 24 8.08 -18.15 14.01
CA LEU A 24 9.07 -17.60 13.08
C LEU A 24 10.32 -17.10 13.82
N LYS A 25 10.17 -16.40 14.96
CA LYS A 25 11.31 -15.97 15.79
C LYS A 25 12.19 -17.16 16.20
N GLN A 26 11.58 -18.25 16.67
CA GLN A 26 12.32 -19.46 17.06
C GLN A 26 13.06 -20.08 15.87
N LEU A 27 12.45 -20.13 14.68
CA LEU A 27 13.14 -20.60 13.47
C LEU A 27 14.34 -19.72 13.12
N LEU A 28 14.17 -18.40 13.11
CA LEU A 28 15.27 -17.47 12.79
C LEU A 28 16.43 -17.53 13.81
N SER A 29 16.14 -17.83 15.07
CA SER A 29 17.17 -18.05 16.10
C SER A 29 17.92 -19.38 15.94
N ASN A 30 17.37 -20.35 15.22
CA ASN A 30 17.97 -21.67 14.99
C ASN A 30 18.34 -21.88 13.50
N LEU A 31 18.68 -20.80 12.78
CA LEU A 31 19.26 -20.90 11.45
C LEU A 31 20.64 -21.59 11.50
N PRO A 32 20.99 -22.41 10.50
CA PRO A 32 22.22 -23.19 10.52
C PRO A 32 23.46 -22.31 10.53
N SER A 33 24.55 -22.82 11.11
CA SER A 33 25.81 -22.08 11.22
C SER A 33 26.54 -21.87 9.90
N THR A 34 26.11 -22.56 8.85
CA THR A 34 26.59 -22.39 7.47
C THR A 34 26.21 -21.03 6.87
N LEU A 35 25.18 -20.37 7.41
CA LEU A 35 24.83 -19.00 7.00
C LEU A 35 25.76 -17.97 7.67
N PRO A 36 26.18 -16.93 6.92
CA PRO A 36 27.04 -15.88 7.46
C PRO A 36 26.37 -15.15 8.63
N LEU A 37 27.14 -14.81 9.66
CA LEU A 37 26.62 -14.24 10.91
C LEU A 37 26.04 -12.84 10.70
N GLU A 38 26.66 -12.00 9.87
CA GLU A 38 26.14 -10.71 9.40
C GLU A 38 26.87 -10.36 8.10
N ARG A 39 26.15 -10.23 6.98
CA ARG A 39 26.78 -9.85 5.70
C ARG A 39 27.06 -8.35 5.72
N THR A 40 28.25 -7.95 5.33
CA THR A 40 28.63 -6.52 5.19
C THR A 40 27.63 -5.77 4.32
N ASN A 41 27.19 -6.40 3.23
CA ASN A 41 26.20 -5.90 2.29
C ASN A 41 24.81 -6.55 2.48
N SER A 42 24.34 -6.63 3.73
CA SER A 42 22.98 -7.12 4.01
C SER A 42 21.93 -6.16 3.44
N THR A 43 20.89 -6.73 2.85
CA THR A 43 19.68 -6.02 2.40
C THR A 43 18.61 -5.92 3.49
N TYR A 44 18.81 -6.55 4.65
CA TYR A 44 17.81 -6.63 5.72
C TYR A 44 17.68 -5.31 6.46
N HIS A 45 16.72 -4.50 6.01
CA HIS A 45 16.37 -3.21 6.60
C HIS A 45 14.86 -3.15 6.85
N PHE A 46 14.45 -3.39 8.09
CA PHE A 46 13.04 -3.47 8.48
C PHE A 46 12.58 -2.19 9.18
N TYR A 47 12.18 -1.18 8.40
CA TYR A 47 11.57 0.04 8.92
C TYR A 47 10.40 0.48 8.03
N LEU A 48 9.41 1.14 8.64
CA LEU A 48 8.33 1.78 7.91
C LEU A 48 8.69 3.25 7.68
N ASP A 49 8.56 3.70 6.44
CA ASP A 49 8.65 5.11 6.07
C ASP A 49 7.28 5.75 6.32
N GLU A 50 7.15 6.58 7.36
CA GLU A 50 5.88 7.16 7.80
C GLU A 50 5.23 8.02 6.71
N ASP A 51 6.03 8.72 5.91
CA ASP A 51 5.55 9.53 4.78
C ASP A 51 4.91 8.66 3.71
N ARG A 52 5.46 7.46 3.49
CA ARG A 52 4.89 6.49 2.54
C ARG A 52 3.66 5.79 3.07
N VAL A 53 3.60 5.52 4.37
CA VAL A 53 2.41 4.96 5.01
C VAL A 53 1.25 5.98 4.97
N ALA A 54 1.52 7.28 4.88
CA ALA A 54 0.49 8.29 4.64
C ALA A 54 -0.04 8.29 3.18
N GLU A 55 0.81 7.96 2.20
CA GLU A 55 0.44 7.90 0.78
C GLU A 55 -0.14 6.55 0.34
N THR A 56 0.25 5.46 1.00
CA THR A 56 -0.06 4.08 0.64
C THR A 56 -0.65 3.32 1.83
N THR A 57 -1.24 2.15 1.59
CA THR A 57 -1.72 1.33 2.72
C THR A 57 -0.54 0.75 3.50
N LEU A 58 -0.71 0.55 4.81
CA LEU A 58 0.32 -0.06 5.66
C LEU A 58 0.77 -1.44 5.13
N LEU A 59 -0.16 -2.22 4.58
CA LEU A 59 0.14 -3.50 3.93
C LEU A 59 1.03 -3.34 2.68
N GLN A 60 0.78 -2.33 1.85
CA GLN A 60 1.61 -2.08 0.66
C GLN A 60 3.05 -1.69 1.01
N GLU A 61 3.25 -0.78 1.97
CA GLU A 61 4.61 -0.43 2.37
C GLU A 61 5.31 -1.59 3.08
N THR A 62 4.58 -2.38 3.87
CA THR A 62 5.12 -3.62 4.47
C THR A 62 5.57 -4.60 3.38
N ASN A 63 4.76 -4.83 2.35
CA ASN A 63 5.12 -5.69 1.22
C ASN A 63 6.41 -5.19 0.56
N ARG A 64 6.51 -3.89 0.29
CA ARG A 64 7.69 -3.27 -0.32
C ARG A 64 8.95 -3.50 0.52
N VAL A 65 8.88 -3.29 1.83
CA VAL A 65 10.02 -3.48 2.75
C VAL A 65 10.46 -4.94 2.75
N LEU A 66 9.53 -5.89 2.79
CA LEU A 66 9.84 -7.31 2.75
C LEU A 66 10.37 -7.75 1.37
N GLU A 67 9.84 -7.22 0.28
CA GLU A 67 10.32 -7.50 -1.08
C GLU A 67 11.76 -7.05 -1.28
N VAL A 68 12.09 -5.84 -0.81
CA VAL A 68 13.44 -5.29 -0.87
C VAL A 68 14.38 -6.06 0.04
N SER A 69 13.96 -6.36 1.27
CA SER A 69 14.81 -7.07 2.23
C SER A 69 15.17 -8.48 1.75
N PHE A 70 14.20 -9.22 1.22
CA PHE A 70 14.39 -10.61 0.78
C PHE A 70 14.66 -10.76 -0.72
N GLU A 71 14.81 -9.66 -1.46
CA GLU A 71 15.00 -9.64 -2.93
C GLU A 71 14.00 -10.52 -3.70
N THR A 72 12.76 -10.62 -3.21
CA THR A 72 11.76 -11.60 -3.71
C THR A 72 11.31 -11.39 -5.14
N GLN A 73 11.73 -10.30 -5.78
CA GLN A 73 11.55 -10.08 -7.21
C GLN A 73 12.27 -11.13 -8.07
N ARG A 74 13.23 -11.87 -7.48
CA ARG A 74 14.07 -12.84 -8.21
C ARG A 74 13.81 -14.29 -7.83
N THR A 75 13.39 -14.58 -6.59
CA THR A 75 13.37 -15.96 -6.08
C THR A 75 12.35 -16.20 -4.94
N THR A 76 12.13 -17.47 -4.60
CA THR A 76 11.54 -17.89 -3.32
C THR A 76 12.30 -17.32 -2.14
N ILE A 77 11.59 -16.94 -1.07
CA ILE A 77 12.17 -16.37 0.15
C ILE A 77 13.20 -17.34 0.73
N LYS A 78 14.47 -16.94 0.80
CA LYS A 78 15.55 -17.66 1.46
C LYS A 78 16.26 -16.71 2.43
N SER A 79 16.56 -17.20 3.63
CA SER A 79 17.41 -16.49 4.57
C SER A 79 18.85 -16.57 4.10
N MET A 80 19.48 -15.42 3.83
CA MET A 80 20.84 -15.32 3.28
C MET A 80 21.90 -15.09 4.37
N GLU A 81 21.47 -14.73 5.58
CA GLU A 81 22.30 -14.51 6.75
C GLU A 81 21.55 -14.88 8.03
N ARG A 82 22.29 -15.09 9.12
CA ARG A 82 21.77 -15.15 10.49
C ARG A 82 22.09 -13.84 11.22
N GLY A 83 21.96 -13.80 12.54
CA GLY A 83 22.35 -12.64 13.36
C GLY A 83 21.25 -11.63 13.68
N VAL A 84 21.64 -10.45 14.16
CA VAL A 84 20.72 -9.47 14.76
C VAL A 84 19.80 -8.83 13.72
N ARG A 85 20.30 -8.63 12.49
CA ARG A 85 19.55 -7.97 11.40
C ARG A 85 18.31 -8.77 11.01
N VAL A 86 18.45 -10.06 10.73
CA VAL A 86 17.30 -10.93 10.41
C VAL A 86 16.34 -11.07 11.60
N GLN A 87 16.86 -11.06 12.84
CA GLN A 87 16.02 -11.07 14.04
C GLN A 87 15.20 -9.77 14.20
N GLY A 88 15.66 -8.66 13.63
CA GLY A 88 14.93 -7.39 13.52
C GLY A 88 13.60 -7.47 12.76
N LEU A 89 13.40 -8.52 11.95
CA LEU A 89 12.12 -8.78 11.28
C LEU A 89 10.98 -8.96 12.29
N VAL A 90 11.19 -9.70 13.36
CA VAL A 90 10.14 -10.04 14.33
C VAL A 90 9.53 -8.81 15.03
N PRO A 91 10.31 -7.90 15.63
CA PRO A 91 9.74 -6.68 16.21
C PRO A 91 9.08 -5.78 15.15
N PHE A 92 9.62 -5.72 13.93
CA PHE A 92 8.99 -5.02 12.81
C PHE A 92 7.59 -5.58 12.49
N LEU A 93 7.47 -6.91 12.33
CA LEU A 93 6.18 -7.54 12.05
C LEU A 93 5.16 -7.32 13.16
N LYS A 94 5.58 -7.41 14.43
CA LYS A 94 4.70 -7.12 15.58
C LYS A 94 4.21 -5.68 15.58
N LYS A 95 5.08 -4.72 15.27
CA LYS A 95 4.73 -3.29 15.16
C LYS A 95 3.70 -3.09 14.04
N VAL A 96 3.98 -3.60 12.84
CA VAL A 96 3.09 -3.50 11.68
C VAL A 96 1.70 -4.08 11.96
N ILE A 97 1.64 -5.31 12.44
CA ILE A 97 0.38 -6.05 12.63
C ILE A 97 -0.53 -5.41 13.69
N LYS A 98 0.06 -4.72 14.68
CA LYS A 98 -0.69 -3.92 15.67
C LYS A 98 -1.54 -2.82 15.01
N HIS A 99 -1.07 -2.26 13.90
CA HIS A 99 -1.73 -1.16 13.18
C HIS A 99 -2.55 -1.61 11.96
N MET A 100 -2.42 -2.87 11.53
CA MET A 100 -3.23 -3.43 10.44
C MET A 100 -4.67 -3.69 10.86
N ASN A 101 -5.61 -3.52 9.93
CA ASN A 101 -7.00 -3.94 10.12
C ASN A 101 -7.14 -5.48 9.99
N PRO A 102 -8.24 -6.11 10.47
CA PRO A 102 -8.38 -7.57 10.44
C PRO A 102 -8.28 -8.21 9.05
N SER A 103 -8.77 -7.53 8.00
CA SER A 103 -8.68 -8.02 6.62
C SER A 103 -7.23 -8.01 6.13
N GLU A 104 -6.49 -6.95 6.42
CA GLU A 104 -5.05 -6.83 6.11
C GLU A 104 -4.23 -7.87 6.87
N ARG A 105 -4.56 -8.15 8.14
CA ARG A 105 -3.88 -9.18 8.94
C ARG A 105 -3.99 -10.56 8.28
N LYS A 106 -5.18 -10.94 7.78
CA LYS A 106 -5.40 -12.21 7.07
C LYS A 106 -4.67 -12.26 5.72
N ALA A 107 -4.69 -11.14 4.98
CA ALA A 107 -3.93 -11.02 3.73
C ALA A 107 -2.41 -11.11 3.98
N PHE A 108 -1.91 -10.46 5.04
CA PHE A 108 -0.52 -10.52 5.44
C PHE A 108 -0.09 -11.93 5.84
N GLU A 109 -0.91 -12.62 6.64
CA GLU A 109 -0.65 -13.98 7.09
C GLU A 109 -0.47 -14.95 5.90
N THR A 110 -1.38 -14.87 4.93
CA THR A 110 -1.37 -15.72 3.73
C THR A 110 -0.27 -15.34 2.75
N ALA A 111 -0.05 -14.05 2.49
CA ALA A 111 0.91 -13.58 1.49
C ALA A 111 2.37 -13.64 1.97
N TRP A 112 2.63 -13.41 3.26
CA TRP A 112 3.99 -13.27 3.79
C TRP A 112 4.34 -14.24 4.90
N LEU A 113 3.54 -14.31 5.98
CA LEU A 113 3.96 -15.05 7.17
C LEU A 113 4.21 -16.54 6.87
N ASN A 114 3.33 -17.16 6.08
CA ASN A 114 3.50 -18.53 5.61
C ASN A 114 4.81 -18.72 4.82
N ARG A 115 5.11 -17.80 3.90
CA ARG A 115 6.30 -17.87 3.04
C ARG A 115 7.58 -17.60 3.81
N LEU A 116 7.56 -16.70 4.80
CA LEU A 116 8.69 -16.44 5.68
C LEU A 116 9.01 -17.66 6.56
N ILE A 117 7.98 -18.30 7.11
CA ILE A 117 8.14 -19.55 7.86
C ILE A 117 8.71 -20.66 6.98
N GLN A 118 8.17 -20.82 5.77
CA GLN A 118 8.67 -21.83 4.83
C GLN A 118 10.10 -21.53 4.40
N GLY A 119 10.41 -20.28 4.05
CA GLY A 119 11.76 -19.86 3.68
C GLY A 119 12.79 -20.06 4.78
N ALA A 120 12.42 -19.85 6.04
CA ALA A 120 13.30 -20.17 7.17
C ALA A 120 13.57 -21.68 7.29
N LYS A 121 12.54 -22.52 7.09
CA LYS A 121 12.70 -23.99 7.07
C LYS A 121 13.54 -24.46 5.88
N ASP A 122 13.31 -23.91 4.69
CA ASP A 122 14.07 -24.22 3.48
C ASP A 122 15.54 -23.80 3.60
N SER A 123 15.81 -22.76 4.40
CA SER A 123 17.16 -22.35 4.82
C SER A 123 17.76 -23.22 5.93
N GLY A 124 17.14 -24.35 6.28
CA GLY A 124 17.66 -25.32 7.24
C GLY A 124 17.39 -24.98 8.71
N ALA A 125 16.48 -24.06 9.02
CA ALA A 125 16.13 -23.78 10.41
C ALA A 125 15.40 -24.97 11.04
N VAL A 126 15.96 -25.52 12.13
CA VAL A 126 15.36 -26.62 12.90
C VAL A 126 15.15 -26.17 14.34
N ILE A 127 13.91 -26.22 14.82
CA ILE A 127 13.62 -25.98 16.24
C ILE A 127 13.98 -27.26 16.99
N PRO A 128 14.93 -27.23 17.95
CA PRO A 128 15.29 -28.41 18.71
C PRO A 128 14.05 -28.89 19.47
N SER A 129 13.57 -30.08 19.11
CA SER A 129 12.47 -30.74 19.81
C SER A 129 12.89 -30.93 21.27
N GLN A 130 12.14 -30.30 22.19
CA GLN A 130 12.44 -30.36 23.62
C GLN A 130 12.46 -31.80 24.18
N THR A 131 11.93 -32.77 23.43
CA THR A 131 11.81 -34.17 23.86
C THR A 131 13.16 -34.86 24.08
N LYS A 132 14.26 -34.43 23.46
CA LYS A 132 15.58 -35.08 23.65
C LYS A 132 16.38 -34.60 24.86
N LYS A 133 16.11 -33.39 25.37
CA LYS A 133 16.91 -32.82 26.48
C LYS A 133 16.63 -33.48 27.85
N ARG A 134 15.57 -34.30 27.93
CA ARG A 134 15.26 -35.09 29.13
C ARG A 134 16.03 -36.42 29.17
N GLN A 135 16.35 -37.02 28.03
CA GLN A 135 17.09 -38.30 28.00
C GLN A 135 18.59 -38.13 28.23
N GLU A 136 19.21 -37.04 27.75
CA GLU A 136 20.65 -36.79 28.00
C GLU A 136 20.97 -36.36 29.44
N ARG A 137 19.98 -35.85 30.18
CA ARG A 137 20.15 -35.58 31.62
C ARG A 137 20.00 -36.81 32.50
N GLU A 138 19.42 -37.89 31.98
CA GLU A 138 19.26 -39.15 32.71
C GLU A 138 20.42 -40.15 32.43
N SER A 139 21.31 -39.89 31.46
CA SER A 139 22.45 -40.77 31.15
C SER A 139 23.82 -40.22 31.57
N GLY A 140 23.88 -39.14 32.34
CA GLY A 140 25.12 -38.41 32.67
C GLY A 140 25.61 -38.54 34.12
N GLY A 141 25.25 -39.61 34.83
CA GLY A 141 25.69 -39.83 36.21
C GLY A 141 25.86 -41.30 36.53
N ASN A 142 27.05 -41.86 36.28
CA ASN A 142 27.63 -42.93 37.09
C ASN A 142 29.11 -43.11 36.79
N ASP A 143 29.94 -42.74 37.77
CA ASP A 143 31.29 -43.19 38.13
C ASP A 143 31.68 -42.24 39.28
N THR A 144 31.91 -42.62 40.54
CA THR A 144 32.33 -43.88 41.20
C THR A 144 32.01 -43.75 42.71
N ASP A 145 31.45 -44.78 43.37
CA ASP A 145 32.01 -45.37 44.62
C ASP A 145 31.26 -46.63 45.08
N ASN A 146 31.99 -47.52 45.74
CA ASN A 146 31.67 -48.89 46.17
C ASN A 146 30.43 -49.08 47.07
N SER A 147 29.67 -50.17 46.84
CA SER A 147 29.51 -51.29 47.79
C SER A 147 28.39 -52.28 47.41
N VAL A 148 28.80 -53.56 47.27
CA VAL A 148 28.21 -54.82 47.74
C VAL A 148 26.67 -55.05 47.73
N GLU A 149 26.29 -56.11 46.98
CA GLU A 149 25.22 -57.11 47.20
C GLU A 149 23.76 -56.99 46.68
N VAL A 150 23.40 -58.08 45.96
CA VAL A 150 22.13 -58.87 45.94
C VAL A 150 21.00 -58.55 44.93
N HIS A 151 20.91 -59.48 43.95
CA HIS A 151 19.76 -60.06 43.22
C HIS A 151 18.46 -59.27 42.89
N ALA A 152 18.06 -59.28 41.60
CA ALA A 152 16.96 -60.12 41.05
C ALA A 152 16.63 -59.76 39.56
N PRO A 153 16.12 -60.69 38.73
CA PRO A 153 16.10 -60.54 37.27
C PRO A 153 14.73 -60.11 36.72
N LYS A 154 14.68 -59.17 35.75
CA LYS A 154 13.48 -58.96 34.91
C LYS A 154 13.80 -58.69 33.43
N LYS A 155 13.61 -59.76 32.65
CA LYS A 155 12.99 -59.89 31.32
C LYS A 155 13.36 -58.86 30.23
N SER A 156 14.31 -59.29 29.40
CA SER A 156 14.54 -58.89 28.01
C SER A 156 13.25 -58.93 27.18
N ARG A 157 13.01 -57.87 26.39
CA ARG A 157 12.05 -57.88 25.29
C ARG A 157 12.71 -57.29 24.04
N THR A 158 12.93 -58.20 23.10
CA THR A 158 13.48 -58.05 21.76
C THR A 158 12.69 -57.06 20.90
N ALA A 159 13.37 -56.13 20.24
CA ALA A 159 12.86 -55.48 19.02
C ALA A 159 14.03 -55.10 18.08
N LYS A 160 13.80 -55.36 16.80
CA LYS A 160 14.80 -55.58 15.74
C LYS A 160 15.54 -54.31 15.33
N ARG A 161 16.86 -54.47 15.19
CA ARG A 161 17.81 -53.57 14.53
C ARG A 161 17.68 -53.74 13.01
N LEU A 162 17.43 -52.65 12.29
CA LEU A 162 17.45 -52.58 10.84
C LEU A 162 18.75 -51.87 10.43
N THR A 163 19.67 -52.66 9.88
CA THR A 163 20.95 -52.25 9.30
C THR A 163 20.69 -51.71 7.89
N ILE A 164 21.13 -50.48 7.61
CA ILE A 164 21.40 -50.01 6.25
C ILE A 164 22.85 -49.54 6.25
N VAL A 165 23.59 -50.11 5.31
CA VAL A 165 25.03 -50.06 5.13
C VAL A 165 25.31 -49.26 3.84
N ASP A 166 26.40 -48.50 3.92
CA ASP A 166 27.24 -47.85 2.90
C ASP A 166 26.73 -46.67 2.07
N SER A 167 27.48 -45.56 2.16
CA SER A 167 28.40 -45.19 1.06
C SER A 167 29.47 -44.21 1.55
N ASP A 168 30.72 -44.67 1.48
CA ASP A 168 31.95 -43.93 1.76
C ASP A 168 32.19 -42.78 0.77
N SER A 169 32.72 -41.67 1.29
CA SER A 169 33.59 -40.78 0.52
C SER A 169 34.55 -40.06 1.48
N ASP A 170 35.73 -40.63 1.63
CA ASP A 170 36.89 -40.02 2.26
C ASP A 170 37.33 -38.76 1.52
N PHE A 171 37.51 -37.66 2.25
CA PHE A 171 38.31 -36.53 1.81
C PHE A 171 39.13 -36.02 2.99
N ASP A 172 40.37 -36.52 3.07
CA ASP A 172 41.43 -35.98 3.89
C ASP A 172 41.80 -34.57 3.41
N MET A 173 41.87 -33.60 4.34
CA MET A 173 42.73 -32.44 4.17
C MET A 173 43.21 -31.88 5.53
N PRO A 174 44.42 -31.30 5.57
CA PRO A 174 45.28 -31.29 6.73
C PRO A 174 45.14 -30.05 7.61
N ALA A 175 45.50 -30.24 8.87
CA ALA A 175 45.64 -29.22 9.91
C ALA A 175 46.82 -28.28 9.64
N MET A 176 46.63 -26.99 9.88
CA MET A 176 47.65 -25.93 9.94
C MET A 176 47.09 -24.75 10.77
N PRO A 177 47.93 -23.85 11.32
CA PRO A 177 48.14 -23.83 12.77
C PRO A 177 47.65 -22.56 13.48
N SER A 178 47.63 -22.70 14.80
CA SER A 178 47.46 -21.69 15.84
C SER A 178 48.26 -20.41 15.60
N ALA A 179 47.60 -19.26 15.70
CA ALA A 179 48.24 -17.94 15.76
C ALA A 179 47.63 -17.09 16.89
N GLN A 180 48.40 -17.01 17.97
CA GLN A 180 48.78 -15.85 18.76
C GLN A 180 47.75 -14.74 19.06
N GLN A 181 47.51 -14.61 20.37
CA GLN A 181 46.85 -13.52 21.06
C GLN A 181 47.61 -12.20 20.84
N SER A 182 46.92 -11.18 20.33
CA SER A 182 47.36 -9.78 20.39
C SER A 182 46.53 -9.02 21.42
N THR A 183 47.16 -8.69 22.54
CA THR A 183 46.71 -7.72 23.54
C THR A 183 46.79 -6.30 22.96
N ILE A 184 45.70 -5.53 23.07
CA ILE A 184 45.67 -4.09 22.76
C ILE A 184 45.39 -3.33 24.06
N PRO A 185 46.15 -2.25 24.37
CA PRO A 185 45.98 -1.47 25.58
C PRO A 185 44.78 -0.53 25.48
N ARG A 186 43.99 -0.48 26.56
CA ARG A 186 42.84 0.42 26.73
C ARG A 186 43.32 1.70 27.40
N GLN A 187 43.44 2.79 26.63
CA GLN A 187 43.65 4.13 27.17
C GLN A 187 42.33 4.91 27.31
N THR A 188 42.38 5.80 28.28
CA THR A 188 41.38 6.62 28.96
C THR A 188 40.81 7.79 28.15
N LEU A 189 39.58 8.20 28.48
CA LEU A 189 39.14 9.55 28.91
C LEU A 189 37.74 9.89 28.39
N ALA A 190 36.78 10.08 29.31
CA ALA A 190 35.61 10.93 29.10
C ALA A 190 35.07 11.44 30.45
N PRO A 191 34.45 12.64 30.48
CA PRO A 191 34.51 13.52 31.63
C PRO A 191 33.32 13.41 32.60
N ASN A 192 33.58 13.86 33.81
CA ASN A 192 32.64 14.13 34.89
C ASN A 192 31.46 15.00 34.43
N VAL A 193 30.24 14.47 34.54
CA VAL A 193 29.01 15.27 34.53
C VAL A 193 28.33 15.05 35.88
N VAL A 194 28.40 16.08 36.71
CA VAL A 194 27.69 16.23 37.98
C VAL A 194 26.20 16.43 37.67
N ILE A 195 25.34 15.54 38.17
CA ILE A 195 23.89 15.73 38.16
C ILE A 195 23.42 15.86 39.62
N PRO A 196 22.70 16.93 39.98
CA PRO A 196 22.29 17.19 41.35
C PRO A 196 21.14 16.27 41.80
N SER A 197 21.31 15.75 43.01
CA SER A 197 20.31 15.03 43.79
C SER A 197 19.14 15.94 44.17
N THR A 198 17.92 15.54 43.83
CA THR A 198 16.69 16.04 44.47
C THR A 198 15.62 14.95 44.54
N GLY A 199 15.04 14.81 45.75
CA GLY A 199 13.63 14.44 45.93
C GLY A 199 13.28 12.96 46.03
N GLY A 200 13.25 12.44 47.26
CA GLY A 200 12.74 11.11 47.57
C GLY A 200 11.23 10.98 47.35
N VAL A 201 10.82 9.83 46.81
CA VAL A 201 9.43 9.35 46.82
C VAL A 201 9.40 7.99 47.50
N ASN A 202 8.70 7.92 48.63
CA ASN A 202 8.47 6.70 49.41
C ASN A 202 7.70 5.66 48.58
N LEU A 203 8.38 4.61 48.12
CA LEU A 203 7.71 3.39 47.66
C LEU A 203 7.46 2.46 48.84
N SER A 204 6.18 2.35 49.19
CA SER A 204 5.59 1.36 50.08
C SER A 204 6.07 -0.07 49.79
N GLN A 205 6.32 -0.82 50.86
CA GLN A 205 6.82 -2.18 50.92
C GLN A 205 5.88 -3.17 50.23
N ASN A 206 6.14 -3.51 48.97
CA ASN A 206 5.57 -4.68 48.33
C ASN A 206 6.38 -5.91 48.78
N ARG A 207 5.97 -6.54 49.89
CA ARG A 207 6.50 -7.84 50.32
C ARG A 207 6.15 -8.88 49.25
N GLN A 208 7.17 -9.38 48.53
CA GLN A 208 7.06 -10.56 47.69
C GLN A 208 6.65 -11.75 48.59
N GLY A 209 5.38 -12.16 48.51
CA GLY A 209 4.93 -13.42 49.10
C GLY A 209 5.74 -14.56 48.50
N THR A 210 6.39 -15.33 49.36
CA THR A 210 7.23 -16.46 48.94
C THR A 210 6.36 -17.53 48.27
N LEU A 211 6.91 -18.19 47.25
CA LEU A 211 6.26 -19.21 46.42
C LEU A 211 5.64 -20.38 47.22
N ALA A 212 5.97 -20.51 48.51
CA ALA A 212 5.45 -21.50 49.43
C ALA A 212 4.00 -21.22 49.92
N GLN A 213 3.50 -19.98 49.80
CA GLN A 213 2.11 -19.65 50.15
C GLN A 213 1.10 -20.00 49.05
N MET A 214 1.55 -20.29 47.83
CA MET A 214 0.70 -20.88 46.79
C MET A 214 0.58 -22.38 47.06
N GLY A 215 -0.42 -22.76 47.86
CA GLY A 215 -0.73 -24.16 48.17
C GLY A 215 -0.86 -24.98 46.89
N TRP A 216 0.17 -25.77 46.57
CA TRP A 216 0.16 -26.68 45.44
C TRP A 216 -0.83 -27.79 45.73
N GLN A 217 -1.96 -27.76 45.04
CA GLN A 217 -3.00 -28.77 45.16
C GLN A 217 -2.42 -30.12 44.72
N THR A 218 -2.38 -31.09 45.64
CA THR A 218 -1.90 -32.44 45.35
C THR A 218 -2.99 -33.20 44.61
N TRP A 219 -2.68 -33.68 43.40
CA TRP A 219 -3.62 -34.43 42.57
C TRP A 219 -3.38 -35.92 42.73
N ALA A 220 -4.45 -36.71 42.88
CA ALA A 220 -4.37 -38.15 42.76
C ALA A 220 -3.95 -38.56 41.33
N PRO A 221 -3.26 -39.71 41.15
CA PRO A 221 -2.90 -40.21 39.82
C PRO A 221 -4.13 -40.31 38.91
N GLY A 222 -4.09 -39.64 37.75
CA GLY A 222 -5.21 -39.57 36.79
C GLY A 222 -6.23 -38.44 37.02
N ALA A 223 -6.34 -37.88 38.22
CA ALA A 223 -7.28 -36.77 38.50
C ALA A 223 -6.87 -35.47 37.80
N LYS A 224 -5.56 -35.24 37.64
CA LYS A 224 -5.02 -34.09 36.91
C LYS A 224 -5.41 -34.11 35.43
N ASP A 225 -5.36 -35.28 34.79
CA ASP A 225 -5.70 -35.44 33.38
C ASP A 225 -7.20 -35.28 33.13
N ALA A 226 -8.04 -35.78 34.06
CA ALA A 226 -9.48 -35.57 34.02
C ALA A 226 -9.83 -34.07 34.15
N HIS A 227 -9.26 -33.38 35.13
CA HIS A 227 -9.49 -31.95 35.33
C HIS A 227 -8.97 -31.11 34.15
N GLN A 228 -7.82 -31.47 33.58
CA GLN A 228 -7.27 -30.78 32.41
C GLN A 228 -8.11 -31.01 31.15
N LYS A 229 -8.68 -32.21 30.96
CA LYS A 229 -9.65 -32.49 29.89
C LYS A 229 -10.94 -31.70 30.07
N GLU A 230 -11.52 -31.68 31.26
CA GLU A 230 -12.74 -30.93 31.56
C GLU A 230 -12.53 -29.41 31.39
N ALA A 231 -11.41 -28.87 31.87
CA ALA A 231 -11.05 -27.47 31.68
C ALA A 231 -10.84 -27.12 30.20
N SER A 232 -10.24 -28.03 29.42
CA SER A 232 -10.07 -27.86 27.98
C SER A 232 -11.41 -27.88 27.25
N GLN A 233 -12.34 -28.74 27.68
CA GLN A 233 -13.68 -28.84 27.12
C GLN A 233 -14.52 -27.60 27.43
N ARG A 234 -14.52 -27.12 28.69
CA ARG A 234 -15.15 -25.83 29.05
C ARG A 234 -14.57 -24.65 28.28
N HIS A 235 -13.25 -24.63 28.05
CA HIS A 235 -12.62 -23.59 27.23
C HIS A 235 -13.00 -23.66 25.76
N ARG A 236 -13.30 -24.86 25.25
CA ARG A 236 -13.77 -25.06 23.87
C ARG A 236 -15.22 -24.61 23.74
N GLU A 237 -16.10 -25.07 24.63
CA GLU A 237 -17.51 -24.68 24.66
C GLU A 237 -17.67 -23.16 24.86
N GLY A 238 -16.87 -22.55 25.75
CA GLY A 238 -16.87 -21.09 25.92
C GLY A 238 -16.39 -20.32 24.69
N ARG A 239 -15.46 -20.88 23.90
CA ARG A 239 -15.05 -20.28 22.62
C ARG A 239 -16.13 -20.40 21.56
N GLU A 240 -16.80 -21.55 21.48
CA GLU A 240 -17.90 -21.79 20.54
C GLU A 240 -19.09 -20.87 20.87
N GLN A 241 -19.44 -20.69 22.14
CA GLN A 241 -20.46 -19.72 22.58
C GLN A 241 -20.08 -18.27 22.25
N PHE A 242 -18.81 -17.90 22.46
CA PHE A 242 -18.35 -16.55 22.14
C PHE A 242 -18.37 -16.26 20.63
N LEU A 243 -18.02 -17.24 19.80
CA LEU A 243 -18.13 -17.12 18.34
C LEU A 243 -19.60 -16.98 17.91
N CYS A 244 -20.48 -17.81 18.46
CA CYS A 244 -21.91 -17.73 18.19
C CYS A 244 -22.51 -16.37 18.59
N GLN A 245 -22.09 -15.78 19.73
CA GLN A 245 -22.51 -14.44 20.14
C GLN A 245 -21.98 -13.35 19.19
N GLN A 246 -20.74 -13.46 18.71
CA GLN A 246 -20.19 -12.50 17.76
C GLN A 246 -20.89 -12.55 16.40
N GLU A 247 -21.23 -13.75 15.91
CA GLU A 247 -21.99 -13.91 14.67
C GLU A 247 -23.38 -13.31 14.81
N ALA A 248 -24.09 -13.60 15.90
CA ALA A 248 -25.41 -13.00 16.19
C ALA A 248 -25.35 -11.46 16.25
N GLU A 249 -24.32 -10.87 16.88
CA GLU A 249 -24.15 -9.42 16.95
C GLU A 249 -23.82 -8.82 15.57
N GLN A 250 -23.05 -9.52 14.73
CA GLN A 250 -22.76 -9.09 13.37
C GLN A 250 -24.02 -9.11 12.51
N GLU A 251 -24.83 -10.16 12.60
CA GLU A 251 -26.11 -10.27 11.90
C GLU A 251 -27.07 -9.16 12.33
N GLU A 252 -27.17 -8.87 13.63
CA GLU A 252 -28.00 -7.78 14.13
C GLU A 252 -27.52 -6.40 13.62
N ARG A 253 -26.19 -6.17 13.61
CA ARG A 253 -25.61 -4.95 13.04
C ARG A 253 -25.89 -4.81 11.54
N GLU A 254 -25.86 -5.92 10.80
CA GLU A 254 -26.23 -5.92 9.39
C GLU A 254 -27.72 -5.64 9.18
N GLN A 255 -28.60 -6.25 9.97
CA GLN A 255 -30.03 -5.99 9.93
C GLN A 255 -30.32 -4.51 10.23
N ARG A 256 -29.75 -3.95 11.29
CA ARG A 256 -29.88 -2.51 11.61
C ARG A 256 -29.41 -1.61 10.47
N LYS A 257 -28.31 -1.97 9.78
CA LYS A 257 -27.84 -1.23 8.59
C LYS A 257 -28.84 -1.33 7.43
N ARG A 258 -29.40 -2.51 7.16
CA ARG A 258 -30.41 -2.72 6.11
C ARG A 258 -31.68 -1.93 6.41
N GLU A 259 -32.15 -1.92 7.66
CA GLU A 259 -33.31 -1.14 8.10
C GLU A 259 -33.08 0.37 8.00
N LEU A 260 -31.92 0.88 8.43
CA LEU A 260 -31.57 2.29 8.29
C LEU A 260 -31.50 2.72 6.82
N ALA A 261 -30.94 1.86 5.96
CA ALA A 261 -30.91 2.10 4.51
C ALA A 261 -32.33 2.12 3.92
N ALA A 262 -33.19 1.17 4.28
CA ALA A 262 -34.58 1.14 3.86
C ALA A 262 -35.36 2.39 4.33
N LYS A 263 -35.15 2.83 5.58
CA LYS A 263 -35.77 4.04 6.13
C LYS A 263 -35.31 5.31 5.41
N ARG A 264 -34.01 5.41 5.07
CA ARG A 264 -33.48 6.51 4.24
C ARG A 264 -34.10 6.52 2.85
N GLN A 265 -34.24 5.34 2.23
CA GLN A 265 -34.84 5.24 0.90
C GLN A 265 -36.33 5.60 0.92
N ARG A 266 -37.09 5.17 1.94
CA ARG A 266 -38.50 5.57 2.12
C ARG A 266 -38.64 7.08 2.30
N LYS A 267 -37.82 7.71 3.16
CA LYS A 267 -37.79 9.17 3.31
C LYS A 267 -37.47 9.91 2.02
N HIS A 268 -36.50 9.42 1.26
CA HIS A 268 -36.15 10.01 -0.03
C HIS A 268 -37.29 9.91 -1.05
N ARG A 269 -37.98 8.75 -1.11
CA ARG A 269 -39.15 8.57 -1.99
C ARG A 269 -40.29 9.50 -1.58
N ALA A 270 -40.61 9.58 -0.29
CA ALA A 270 -41.64 10.49 0.23
C ALA A 270 -41.30 11.96 -0.07
N LYS A 271 -40.04 12.38 0.12
CA LYS A 271 -39.61 13.75 -0.22
C LYS A 271 -39.78 14.04 -1.71
N LYS A 272 -39.36 13.11 -2.58
CA LYS A 272 -39.46 13.27 -4.02
C LYS A 272 -40.93 13.31 -4.49
N GLN A 273 -41.80 12.55 -3.83
CA GLN A 273 -43.23 12.57 -4.10
C GLN A 273 -43.85 13.91 -3.68
N ALA A 274 -43.55 14.40 -2.47
CA ALA A 274 -43.99 15.71 -2.00
C ALA A 274 -43.48 16.86 -2.89
N GLU A 275 -42.22 16.81 -3.32
CA GLU A 275 -41.67 17.78 -4.29
C GLU A 275 -42.42 17.76 -5.62
N LYS A 276 -42.86 16.58 -6.07
CA LYS A 276 -43.63 16.45 -7.30
C LYS A 276 -45.06 17.00 -7.13
N GLU A 277 -45.73 16.65 -6.04
CA GLU A 277 -47.07 17.16 -5.72
C GLU A 277 -47.06 18.70 -5.56
N SER A 278 -46.05 19.27 -4.91
CA SER A 278 -45.89 20.74 -4.84
C SER A 278 -45.57 21.42 -6.18
N ALA A 279 -44.94 20.69 -7.11
CA ALA A 279 -44.64 21.23 -8.43
C ALA A 279 -45.89 21.20 -9.34
N ASP A 280 -46.75 20.18 -9.17
CA ASP A 280 -48.02 20.09 -9.89
C ASP A 280 -49.01 21.17 -9.39
N GLU A 281 -49.07 21.47 -8.08
CA GLU A 281 -49.94 22.53 -7.51
C GLU A 281 -49.59 23.96 -7.96
N LEU A 282 -48.35 24.22 -8.39
CA LEU A 282 -47.93 25.52 -8.93
C LEU A 282 -48.12 25.66 -10.45
N SER A 283 -48.73 24.65 -11.10
CA SER A 283 -48.90 24.59 -12.56
C SER A 283 -50.36 24.70 -13.04
N ASP A 284 -51.29 25.04 -12.13
CA ASP A 284 -52.73 25.14 -12.44
C ASP A 284 -53.14 26.47 -13.11
N ASP A 285 -52.21 27.41 -13.30
CA ASP A 285 -52.44 28.57 -14.17
C ASP A 285 -52.11 28.23 -15.63
N GLY A 286 -53.07 27.56 -16.29
CA GLY A 286 -53.33 27.75 -17.72
C GLY A 286 -52.38 27.09 -18.73
N ASN A 287 -51.94 25.85 -18.49
CA ASN A 287 -51.03 25.18 -19.42
C ASN A 287 -51.75 24.59 -20.66
N LEU A 288 -51.66 25.34 -21.77
CA LEU A 288 -52.05 25.09 -23.16
C LEU A 288 -51.74 23.65 -23.69
N HIS A 289 -50.84 22.93 -23.02
CA HIS A 289 -50.39 21.60 -23.41
C HIS A 289 -51.43 20.48 -23.15
N VAL A 290 -52.40 20.69 -22.24
CA VAL A 290 -53.49 19.71 -21.99
C VAL A 290 -54.54 19.75 -23.12
N VAL A 291 -54.74 20.91 -23.76
CA VAL A 291 -55.65 21.05 -24.90
C VAL A 291 -55.10 20.36 -26.16
N LEU A 292 -53.78 20.39 -26.36
CA LEU A 292 -53.11 19.69 -27.48
C LEU A 292 -53.08 18.17 -27.30
N ALA A 293 -52.97 17.66 -26.06
CA ALA A 293 -52.99 16.22 -25.80
C ALA A 293 -54.38 15.59 -26.00
N ARG A 294 -55.46 16.37 -25.86
CA ARG A 294 -56.84 15.89 -26.08
C ARG A 294 -57.19 15.77 -27.58
N GLY A 295 -56.53 16.54 -28.45
CA GLY A 295 -56.69 16.45 -29.91
C GLY A 295 -55.99 15.25 -30.56
N ALA A 296 -54.92 14.73 -29.96
CA ALA A 296 -54.13 13.64 -30.53
C ALA A 296 -54.75 12.24 -30.33
N ASN A 297 -55.70 12.08 -29.40
CA ASN A 297 -56.35 10.79 -29.11
C ASN A 297 -57.53 10.46 -30.02
N ALA A 298 -57.94 11.36 -30.92
CA ALA A 298 -59.05 11.12 -31.86
C ALA A 298 -58.62 10.46 -33.19
N GLN A 299 -57.32 10.26 -33.44
CA GLN A 299 -56.83 9.79 -34.75
C GLN A 299 -55.97 8.51 -34.75
N ALA A 300 -55.74 7.86 -33.61
CA ALA A 300 -54.95 6.62 -33.55
C ALA A 300 -55.82 5.36 -33.40
N SER A 301 -56.82 5.21 -34.26
CA SER A 301 -57.43 3.91 -34.53
C SER A 301 -56.68 3.26 -35.70
N ARG A 302 -56.25 2.01 -35.49
CA ARG A 302 -55.58 1.09 -36.44
C ARG A 302 -54.07 1.25 -36.58
N ARG A 303 -53.34 0.52 -35.73
CA ARG A 303 -52.44 -0.58 -36.16
C ARG A 303 -51.98 -1.35 -34.91
N ALA A 304 -51.99 -2.67 -35.02
CA ALA A 304 -51.46 -3.57 -34.00
C ALA A 304 -49.96 -3.28 -33.83
N ILE A 305 -49.58 -2.74 -32.68
CA ILE A 305 -48.19 -2.51 -32.29
C ILE A 305 -47.85 -3.53 -31.22
N ASP A 306 -46.74 -4.23 -31.48
CA ASP A 306 -46.03 -5.14 -30.59
C ASP A 306 -45.91 -4.56 -29.16
N VAL A 307 -46.58 -5.24 -28.23
CA VAL A 307 -46.70 -4.90 -26.81
C VAL A 307 -45.33 -4.91 -26.10
N ALA A 308 -44.31 -5.58 -26.65
CA ALA A 308 -42.96 -5.58 -26.08
C ALA A 308 -42.12 -4.33 -26.44
N GLY A 309 -42.43 -3.65 -27.55
CA GLY A 309 -41.75 -2.43 -27.98
C GLY A 309 -42.22 -1.16 -27.25
N ALA A 310 -43.51 -1.10 -26.90
CA ALA A 310 -44.13 0.09 -26.32
C ALA A 310 -43.68 0.41 -24.89
N SER A 311 -43.20 -0.57 -24.11
CA SER A 311 -42.67 -0.31 -22.75
C SER A 311 -41.22 0.20 -22.72
N ARG A 312 -40.55 0.36 -23.87
CA ARG A 312 -39.16 0.87 -23.95
C ARG A 312 -39.02 2.27 -24.54
N ALA A 313 -40.09 2.83 -25.12
CA ALA A 313 -40.05 4.11 -25.85
C ALA A 313 -39.92 5.38 -24.97
N GLY A 314 -39.82 5.25 -23.64
CA GLY A 314 -39.69 6.39 -22.72
C GLY A 314 -38.32 6.57 -22.03
N THR A 315 -37.32 5.74 -22.34
CA THR A 315 -36.04 5.71 -21.58
C THR A 315 -34.78 5.94 -22.41
N GLN A 316 -34.89 6.63 -23.55
CA GLN A 316 -33.72 6.98 -24.35
C GLN A 316 -32.78 7.96 -23.60
N GLY A 317 -33.31 8.89 -22.79
CA GLY A 317 -32.51 9.91 -22.09
C GLY A 317 -31.83 9.47 -20.78
N TRP A 318 -32.18 8.29 -20.24
CA TRP A 318 -31.59 7.81 -18.97
C TRP A 318 -30.11 7.42 -19.14
N ARG A 319 -29.73 6.93 -20.32
CA ARG A 319 -28.34 6.50 -20.60
C ARG A 319 -27.41 7.69 -20.80
N ASP A 320 -27.91 8.78 -21.39
CA ASP A 320 -27.12 9.99 -21.65
C ASP A 320 -26.73 10.75 -20.38
N GLN A 321 -27.45 10.53 -19.27
CA GLN A 321 -27.17 11.16 -17.97
C GLN A 321 -26.20 10.37 -17.07
N ARG A 322 -25.79 9.14 -17.44
CA ARG A 322 -24.93 8.28 -16.61
C ARG A 322 -23.51 8.16 -17.16
N ASN A 323 -22.73 9.22 -17.02
CA ASN A 323 -21.39 9.34 -17.57
C ASN A 323 -20.27 9.27 -16.51
N GLY A 324 -20.40 8.36 -15.54
CA GLY A 324 -19.33 8.03 -14.59
C GLY A 324 -19.42 6.58 -14.14
N THR A 325 -18.30 5.87 -14.22
CA THR A 325 -18.16 4.47 -13.81
C THR A 325 -18.60 4.35 -12.35
N ARG A 326 -19.84 3.87 -12.10
CA ARG A 326 -20.53 3.78 -10.78
C ARG A 326 -21.22 5.04 -10.24
N GLY A 327 -21.75 5.91 -11.11
CA GLY A 327 -22.64 6.99 -10.67
C GLY A 327 -21.92 8.18 -10.01
N GLY A 328 -20.61 8.28 -10.15
CA GLY A 328 -19.89 9.53 -9.88
C GLY A 328 -20.25 10.57 -10.93
N ALA A 329 -20.37 11.84 -10.52
CA ALA A 329 -20.55 12.95 -11.44
C ALA A 329 -19.43 12.94 -12.48
N VAL A 330 -19.77 13.09 -13.77
CA VAL A 330 -18.78 13.41 -14.81
C VAL A 330 -18.16 14.74 -14.41
N GLN A 331 -16.96 14.70 -13.86
CA GLN A 331 -16.14 15.89 -13.93
C GLN A 331 -15.84 16.05 -15.42
N LYS A 332 -16.55 16.96 -16.09
CA LYS A 332 -16.18 17.42 -17.43
C LYS A 332 -14.69 17.70 -17.34
N LYS A 333 -13.85 16.95 -18.07
CA LYS A 333 -12.41 17.20 -18.11
C LYS A 333 -12.26 18.70 -18.32
N ALA A 334 -11.59 19.38 -17.40
CA ALA A 334 -11.35 20.81 -17.54
C ALA A 334 -10.65 21.02 -18.89
N ALA A 335 -11.38 21.52 -19.88
CA ALA A 335 -10.82 21.84 -21.17
C ALA A 335 -9.94 23.07 -20.95
N THR A 336 -8.63 22.85 -20.83
CA THR A 336 -7.68 23.93 -20.68
C THR A 336 -7.56 24.65 -22.02
N VAL A 337 -8.11 25.86 -22.13
CA VAL A 337 -7.98 26.70 -23.32
C VAL A 337 -6.55 27.24 -23.39
N ASN A 338 -5.88 27.07 -24.53
CA ASN A 338 -4.57 27.67 -24.78
C ASN A 338 -4.74 29.15 -25.17
N TRP A 339 -4.70 30.03 -24.17
CA TRP A 339 -4.80 31.48 -24.37
C TRP A 339 -3.60 32.10 -25.11
N PHE A 340 -2.49 31.39 -25.25
CA PHE A 340 -1.30 31.84 -25.99
C PHE A 340 -1.33 31.45 -27.48
N SER A 341 -2.42 30.81 -27.94
CA SER A 341 -2.64 30.63 -29.37
C SER A 341 -2.60 32.01 -30.07
N PRO A 342 -1.81 32.20 -31.15
CA PRO A 342 -1.70 33.50 -31.82
C PRO A 342 -3.07 34.08 -32.19
N PHE A 343 -4.02 33.20 -32.58
CA PHE A 343 -5.38 33.58 -32.88
C PHE A 343 -6.14 34.17 -31.69
N LEU A 344 -6.08 33.53 -30.52
CA LEU A 344 -6.80 34.02 -29.32
C LEU A 344 -6.07 35.19 -28.67
N PHE A 345 -4.74 35.17 -28.69
CA PHE A 345 -3.92 36.20 -28.08
C PHE A 345 -4.04 37.54 -28.81
N ASP A 346 -4.19 37.54 -30.14
CA ASP A 346 -4.45 38.77 -30.91
C ASP A 346 -5.74 39.48 -30.46
N TYR A 347 -6.83 38.74 -30.17
CA TYR A 347 -8.04 39.33 -29.59
C TYR A 347 -7.79 39.89 -28.19
N ILE A 348 -6.99 39.19 -27.37
CA ILE A 348 -6.63 39.64 -26.02
C ILE A 348 -5.78 40.92 -26.07
N ASP A 349 -4.81 41.01 -26.99
CA ASP A 349 -3.98 42.20 -27.20
C ASP A 349 -4.82 43.40 -27.63
N LYS A 350 -5.69 43.22 -28.64
CA LYS A 350 -6.62 44.26 -29.10
C LYS A 350 -7.54 44.74 -27.99
N ALA A 351 -8.08 43.83 -27.17
CA ALA A 351 -8.92 44.17 -26.03
C ALA A 351 -8.15 44.95 -24.96
N MET A 352 -6.92 44.54 -24.63
CA MET A 352 -6.07 45.25 -23.67
C MET A 352 -5.78 46.68 -24.12
N ARG A 353 -5.36 46.87 -25.36
CA ARG A 353 -5.11 48.20 -25.94
C ARG A 353 -6.36 49.08 -25.91
N ARG A 354 -7.54 48.53 -26.28
CA ARG A 354 -8.82 49.26 -26.25
C ARG A 354 -9.23 49.71 -24.85
N THR A 355 -8.91 48.93 -23.84
CA THR A 355 -9.31 49.20 -22.44
C THR A 355 -8.25 49.92 -21.61
N GLY A 356 -7.22 50.50 -22.24
CA GLY A 356 -6.12 51.17 -21.52
C GLY A 356 -5.39 50.23 -20.57
N TRP A 357 -5.12 49.00 -21.01
CA TRP A 357 -4.36 48.00 -20.27
C TRP A 357 -4.94 47.55 -18.92
N SER A 358 -6.25 47.77 -18.69
CA SER A 358 -6.96 47.29 -17.50
C SER A 358 -7.40 45.82 -17.64
N PRO A 359 -6.79 44.86 -16.94
CA PRO A 359 -7.11 43.44 -17.13
C PRO A 359 -8.57 43.09 -16.84
N THR A 360 -9.18 43.78 -15.88
CA THR A 360 -10.59 43.58 -15.52
C THR A 360 -11.49 44.05 -16.66
N ALA A 361 -11.22 45.23 -17.21
CA ALA A 361 -12.01 45.78 -18.31
C ALA A 361 -11.85 44.94 -19.58
N SER A 362 -10.64 44.48 -19.90
CA SER A 362 -10.41 43.64 -21.08
C SER A 362 -11.11 42.28 -20.98
N VAL A 363 -11.11 41.63 -19.81
CA VAL A 363 -11.86 40.37 -19.62
C VAL A 363 -13.36 40.60 -19.78
N ASN A 364 -13.91 41.64 -19.17
CA ASN A 364 -15.34 41.97 -19.33
C ASN A 364 -15.69 42.26 -20.79
N TYR A 365 -14.81 42.98 -21.50
CA TYR A 365 -14.96 43.27 -22.93
C TYR A 365 -14.97 41.99 -23.77
N LEU A 366 -13.98 41.11 -23.58
CA LEU A 366 -13.85 39.83 -24.29
C LEU A 366 -15.02 38.87 -24.01
N GLN A 367 -15.44 38.79 -22.75
CA GLN A 367 -16.58 37.95 -22.35
C GLN A 367 -17.91 38.49 -22.89
N ARG A 368 -18.05 39.81 -23.06
CA ARG A 368 -19.24 40.40 -23.66
C ARG A 368 -19.30 40.18 -25.17
N GLU A 369 -18.18 40.33 -25.87
CA GLU A 369 -18.15 40.12 -27.33
C GLU A 369 -18.22 38.65 -27.73
N ASN A 370 -17.50 37.77 -27.02
CA ASN A 370 -17.51 36.34 -27.31
C ASN A 370 -17.53 35.51 -26.02
N PRO A 371 -18.70 35.37 -25.38
CA PRO A 371 -18.84 34.65 -24.10
C PRO A 371 -18.49 33.16 -24.22
N VAL A 372 -18.66 32.56 -25.41
CA VAL A 372 -18.38 31.15 -25.64
C VAL A 372 -16.87 30.88 -25.58
N LEU A 373 -16.06 31.72 -26.23
CA LEU A 373 -14.60 31.55 -26.24
C LEU A 373 -13.94 32.04 -24.94
N PHE A 374 -14.37 33.17 -24.39
CA PHE A 374 -13.68 33.84 -23.27
C PHE A 374 -14.39 33.69 -21.91
N GLY A 375 -15.50 32.95 -21.83
CA GLY A 375 -16.28 32.79 -20.58
C GLY A 375 -15.48 32.18 -19.41
N THR A 376 -14.39 31.49 -19.70
CA THR A 376 -13.48 30.93 -18.67
C THR A 376 -12.22 31.75 -18.43
N LEU A 377 -12.00 32.83 -19.20
CA LEU A 377 -10.85 33.72 -19.03
C LEU A 377 -11.05 34.60 -17.79
N HIS A 378 -10.06 34.67 -16.91
CA HIS A 378 -10.14 35.42 -15.66
C HIS A 378 -9.15 36.58 -15.62
N LYS A 379 -9.50 37.70 -14.97
CA LYS A 379 -8.65 38.93 -14.89
C LYS A 379 -7.26 38.66 -14.33
N GLY A 380 -7.16 37.75 -13.36
CA GLY A 380 -5.90 37.34 -12.75
C GLY A 380 -4.97 36.63 -13.73
N THR A 381 -5.51 35.99 -14.77
CA THR A 381 -4.72 35.32 -15.81
C THR A 381 -4.02 36.35 -16.69
N ILE A 382 -4.77 37.32 -17.24
CA ILE A 382 -4.21 38.42 -18.04
C ILE A 382 -3.23 39.27 -17.22
N SER A 383 -3.55 39.55 -15.96
CA SER A 383 -2.71 40.37 -15.09
C SER A 383 -1.31 39.77 -14.84
N ARG A 384 -1.13 38.45 -14.99
CA ARG A 384 0.19 37.80 -14.85
C ARG A 384 1.03 37.90 -16.12
N TRP A 385 0.42 38.23 -17.26
CA TRP A 385 1.08 38.28 -18.55
C TRP A 385 1.64 39.66 -18.89
N ARG A 386 1.21 40.71 -18.17
CA ARG A 386 1.65 42.10 -18.36
C ARG A 386 2.63 42.58 -17.30
N VAL A 387 3.49 43.53 -17.67
CA VAL A 387 4.45 44.13 -16.74
C VAL A 387 3.68 45.03 -15.77
N LYS A 388 3.97 44.93 -14.46
CA LYS A 388 3.29 45.76 -13.45
C LYS A 388 3.67 47.23 -13.67
N GLY A 389 2.67 48.08 -13.84
CA GLY A 389 2.85 49.53 -13.99
C GLY A 389 3.29 49.98 -15.40
N LYS A 390 3.35 49.07 -16.37
CA LYS A 390 3.62 49.41 -17.77
C LYS A 390 2.53 48.84 -18.68
N ASP A 391 2.36 49.52 -19.80
CA ASP A 391 1.43 49.16 -20.87
C ASP A 391 2.11 48.24 -21.88
N GLU A 392 2.71 47.17 -21.36
CA GLU A 392 3.51 46.22 -22.11
C GLU A 392 3.30 44.78 -21.60
N TRP A 393 3.39 43.82 -22.52
CA TRP A 393 3.42 42.40 -22.17
C TRP A 393 4.78 42.02 -21.60
N LEU A 394 4.82 41.01 -20.72
CA LEU A 394 6.11 40.41 -20.34
C LEU A 394 6.79 39.86 -21.60
N PRO A 395 8.12 40.01 -21.74
CA PRO A 395 8.87 39.34 -22.82
C PRO A 395 8.56 37.84 -22.88
N ALA A 396 8.52 37.18 -21.71
CA ALA A 396 8.17 35.78 -21.58
C ALA A 396 6.73 35.44 -22.05
N THR A 397 5.80 36.40 -22.04
CA THR A 397 4.46 36.21 -22.62
C THR A 397 4.58 36.21 -24.14
N MET A 398 5.31 37.16 -24.72
CA MET A 398 5.49 37.26 -26.17
C MET A 398 6.21 36.03 -26.73
N ASP A 399 7.25 35.54 -26.06
CA ASP A 399 7.95 34.30 -26.46
C ASP A 399 6.98 33.10 -26.54
N LYS A 400 5.99 33.02 -25.62
CA LYS A 400 4.98 31.95 -25.62
C LYS A 400 3.98 32.08 -26.76
N VAL A 401 3.62 33.31 -27.10
CA VAL A 401 2.72 33.62 -28.22
C VAL A 401 3.42 33.26 -29.53
N ILE A 402 4.68 33.65 -29.69
CA ILE A 402 5.51 33.29 -30.85
C ILE A 402 5.66 31.77 -30.96
N ALA A 403 5.91 31.08 -29.84
CA ALA A 403 5.99 29.63 -29.81
C ALA A 403 4.64 28.93 -30.08
N GLY A 404 3.51 29.66 -30.01
CA GLY A 404 2.16 29.13 -30.20
C GLY A 404 1.72 28.09 -29.17
N ARG A 405 2.42 27.98 -28.04
CA ARG A 405 2.26 26.88 -27.07
C ARG A 405 1.82 27.42 -25.71
N ALA A 406 0.68 26.92 -25.22
CA ALA A 406 0.39 27.01 -23.79
C ALA A 406 1.50 26.27 -23.05
N LEU A 407 2.11 26.92 -22.07
CA LEU A 407 2.91 26.20 -21.08
C LEU A 407 1.99 25.21 -20.36
N THR A 408 1.95 23.98 -20.86
CA THR A 408 1.49 22.82 -20.08
C THR A 408 2.43 22.54 -18.89
N ALA A 409 3.51 23.31 -18.76
CA ALA A 409 4.65 23.00 -17.91
C ALA A 409 5.17 24.18 -17.06
N SER A 410 4.34 25.15 -16.68
CA SER A 410 4.66 26.11 -15.59
C SER A 410 4.47 25.47 -14.20
N GLY A 411 4.89 24.22 -14.05
CA GLY A 411 4.75 23.44 -12.82
C GLY A 411 6.04 22.70 -12.49
N ARG A 412 5.90 21.61 -11.72
CA ARG A 412 7.01 20.77 -11.25
C ARG A 412 8.00 20.31 -12.34
N THR A 413 7.63 20.34 -13.62
CA THR A 413 8.50 20.09 -14.79
C THR A 413 9.79 20.91 -14.78
N GLY A 414 9.74 22.15 -14.29
CA GLY A 414 10.90 23.04 -14.22
C GLY A 414 11.97 22.66 -13.19
N VAL A 415 11.78 21.59 -12.41
CA VAL A 415 12.77 21.14 -11.41
C VAL A 415 14.12 20.79 -12.05
N LEU A 416 14.13 20.32 -13.30
CA LEU A 416 15.37 20.02 -14.03
C LEU A 416 15.89 21.18 -14.87
N THR A 417 15.22 22.35 -14.89
CA THR A 417 15.68 23.53 -15.64
C THR A 417 17.08 23.99 -15.23
N PRO A 418 17.48 23.98 -13.93
CA PRO A 418 18.85 24.30 -13.53
C PRO A 418 19.90 23.25 -13.91
N TYR A 419 19.48 22.08 -14.41
CA TYR A 419 20.34 20.94 -14.72
C TYR A 419 20.16 20.51 -16.19
N PRO A 420 20.64 21.34 -17.14
CA PRO A 420 20.46 21.08 -18.57
C PRO A 420 21.14 19.79 -19.02
N ASP A 421 22.25 19.39 -18.40
CA ASP A 421 23.00 18.17 -18.74
C ASP A 421 22.20 16.90 -18.45
N ILE A 422 21.54 16.84 -17.28
CA ILE A 422 20.61 15.74 -16.95
C ILE A 422 19.50 15.67 -17.99
N THR A 423 18.93 16.83 -18.33
CA THR A 423 17.84 16.89 -19.32
C THR A 423 18.33 16.40 -20.69
N LYS A 424 19.52 16.82 -21.13
CA LYS A 424 20.14 16.41 -22.40
C LYS A 424 20.38 14.91 -22.45
N ASN A 425 21.01 14.32 -21.43
CA ASN A 425 21.30 12.88 -21.38
C ASN A 425 20.02 12.03 -21.40
N VAL A 426 18.98 12.47 -20.67
CA VAL A 426 17.67 11.82 -20.69
C VAL A 426 17.04 11.91 -22.08
N LYS A 427 17.12 13.06 -22.77
CA LYS A 427 16.63 13.20 -24.15
C LYS A 427 17.33 12.23 -25.09
N GLU A 428 18.66 12.23 -25.08
CA GLU A 428 19.49 11.40 -25.95
C GLU A 428 19.21 9.90 -25.73
N THR A 429 19.12 9.47 -24.47
CA THR A 429 18.80 8.08 -24.11
C THR A 429 17.42 7.67 -24.61
N LEU A 430 16.40 8.51 -24.40
CA LEU A 430 15.03 8.23 -24.85
C LEU A 430 14.90 8.25 -26.38
N GLN A 431 15.63 9.13 -27.06
CA GLN A 431 15.70 9.15 -28.52
C GLN A 431 16.41 7.92 -29.06
N GLY A 432 17.53 7.51 -28.46
CA GLY A 432 18.26 6.30 -28.82
C GLY A 432 17.39 5.04 -28.72
N LEU A 433 16.63 4.90 -27.63
CA LEU A 433 15.66 3.81 -27.48
C LEU A 433 14.62 3.79 -28.60
N ARG A 434 14.12 4.97 -28.99
CA ARG A 434 13.13 5.08 -30.06
C ARG A 434 13.73 4.77 -31.43
N THR A 435 14.93 5.24 -31.72
CA THR A 435 15.66 4.93 -32.96
C THR A 435 15.96 3.45 -33.07
N ALA A 436 16.24 2.78 -31.95
CA ALA A 436 16.40 1.32 -31.87
C ALA A 436 15.07 0.53 -31.96
N GLY A 437 13.93 1.20 -32.14
CA GLY A 437 12.61 0.55 -32.23
C GLY A 437 11.99 0.15 -30.88
N ALA A 438 12.61 0.49 -29.75
CA ALA A 438 12.06 0.18 -28.43
C ALA A 438 10.89 1.10 -28.06
N VAL A 439 9.87 0.53 -27.39
CA VAL A 439 8.70 1.28 -26.95
C VAL A 439 9.04 2.09 -25.69
N VAL A 440 9.02 3.42 -25.81
CA VAL A 440 9.21 4.33 -24.67
C VAL A 440 7.90 4.45 -23.87
N ASN A 441 7.83 3.74 -22.75
CA ASN A 441 6.72 3.83 -21.80
C ASN A 441 7.07 4.72 -20.59
N VAL A 442 6.06 5.16 -19.84
CA VAL A 442 6.24 6.08 -18.71
C VAL A 442 7.12 5.47 -17.60
N SER A 443 7.07 4.15 -17.40
CA SER A 443 7.89 3.46 -16.39
C SER A 443 9.37 3.43 -16.76
N ILE A 444 9.69 3.16 -18.02
CA ILE A 444 11.05 3.18 -18.58
C ILE A 444 11.60 4.60 -18.49
N THR A 445 10.84 5.59 -18.94
CA THR A 445 11.24 7.00 -18.84
C THR A 445 11.48 7.42 -17.39
N ARG A 446 10.64 6.97 -16.45
CA ARG A 446 10.83 7.21 -15.02
C ARG A 446 12.13 6.59 -14.51
N GLY A 447 12.42 5.34 -14.90
CA GLY A 447 13.66 4.65 -14.55
C GLY A 447 14.90 5.40 -15.02
N ILE A 448 14.90 5.84 -16.29
CA ILE A 448 15.99 6.62 -16.90
C ILE A 448 16.18 7.96 -16.16
N LEU A 449 15.09 8.70 -15.91
CA LEU A 449 15.15 9.95 -15.13
C LEU A 449 15.75 9.73 -13.75
N ILE A 450 15.33 8.69 -13.02
CA ILE A 450 15.87 8.40 -11.68
C ILE A 450 17.35 8.01 -11.76
N ALA A 451 17.73 7.20 -12.76
CA ALA A 451 19.12 6.78 -12.95
C ALA A 451 20.04 7.98 -13.21
N GLU A 452 19.69 8.84 -14.17
CA GLU A 452 20.46 10.04 -14.52
C GLU A 452 20.54 11.03 -13.35
N ILE A 453 19.43 11.27 -12.64
CA ILE A 453 19.44 12.14 -11.45
C ILE A 453 20.31 11.51 -10.34
N THR A 454 20.25 10.19 -10.13
CA THR A 454 21.07 9.52 -9.10
C THR A 454 22.55 9.61 -9.42
N GLN A 455 22.92 9.48 -10.70
CA GLN A 455 24.30 9.54 -11.18
C GLN A 455 24.90 10.94 -11.04
N GLN A 456 24.16 11.98 -11.43
CA GLN A 456 24.69 13.35 -11.49
C GLN A 456 24.38 14.17 -10.22
N GLN A 457 23.18 14.06 -9.67
CA GLN A 457 22.69 14.94 -8.59
C GLN A 457 21.76 14.18 -7.62
N ARG A 458 22.31 13.18 -6.90
CA ARG A 458 21.54 12.33 -5.98
C ARG A 458 20.72 13.10 -4.95
N HIS A 459 21.22 14.25 -4.49
CA HIS A 459 20.54 15.10 -3.50
C HIS A 459 19.23 15.70 -4.03
N LEU A 460 19.00 15.75 -5.34
CA LEU A 460 17.75 16.23 -5.92
C LEU A 460 16.58 15.29 -5.56
N LEU A 461 16.83 13.99 -5.46
CA LEU A 461 15.79 12.99 -5.15
C LEU A 461 15.26 13.07 -3.72
N SER A 462 15.96 13.75 -2.79
CA SER A 462 15.42 14.00 -1.45
C SER A 462 14.37 15.12 -1.45
N LYS A 463 14.53 16.11 -2.33
CA LYS A 463 13.61 17.25 -2.46
C LYS A 463 12.53 17.03 -3.51
N PHE A 464 12.78 16.16 -4.48
CA PHE A 464 11.95 15.97 -5.66
C PHE A 464 11.67 14.50 -5.94
N LYS A 465 10.38 14.19 -6.08
CA LYS A 465 9.88 12.86 -6.44
C LYS A 465 9.52 12.83 -7.92
N VAL A 466 10.19 11.95 -8.67
CA VAL A 466 9.87 11.63 -10.06
C VAL A 466 8.56 10.83 -10.10
N SER A 467 7.42 11.53 -10.02
CA SER A 467 6.08 10.94 -10.10
C SER A 467 5.68 10.63 -11.55
N GLU A 468 4.72 9.73 -11.75
CA GLU A 468 4.22 9.42 -13.09
C GLU A 468 3.68 10.67 -13.81
N TYR A 469 2.98 11.54 -13.07
CA TYR A 469 2.49 12.82 -13.58
C TYR A 469 3.64 13.70 -14.08
N TYR A 470 4.72 13.81 -13.31
CA TYR A 470 5.91 14.55 -13.73
C TYR A 470 6.50 13.98 -15.01
N VAL A 471 6.63 12.66 -15.12
CA VAL A 471 7.22 12.01 -16.30
C VAL A 471 6.38 12.28 -17.55
N ARG A 472 5.05 12.20 -17.45
CA ARG A 472 4.15 12.54 -18.56
C ARG A 472 4.28 14.01 -18.97
N ALA A 473 4.38 14.90 -17.99
CA ALA A 473 4.58 16.31 -18.25
C ALA A 473 5.95 16.59 -18.88
N PHE A 474 7.02 15.94 -18.41
CA PHE A 474 8.36 15.99 -18.99
C PHE A 474 8.35 15.52 -20.45
N LEU A 475 7.78 14.34 -20.74
CA LEU A 475 7.66 13.84 -22.11
C LEU A 475 6.91 14.82 -23.01
N SER A 476 5.80 15.38 -22.52
CA SER A 476 5.01 16.34 -23.30
C SER A 476 5.71 17.68 -23.52
N SER A 477 6.46 18.19 -22.54
CA SER A 477 7.03 19.54 -22.61
C SER A 477 8.45 19.58 -23.16
N VAL A 478 9.23 18.51 -22.92
CA VAL A 478 10.65 18.43 -23.24
C VAL A 478 10.89 17.68 -24.55
N MET A 479 10.05 16.68 -24.85
CA MET A 479 10.16 15.83 -26.04
C MET A 479 9.04 16.04 -27.06
N ASP A 480 8.01 16.83 -26.73
CA ASP A 480 6.76 16.91 -27.50
C ASP A 480 6.08 15.54 -27.72
N TRP A 481 6.28 14.61 -26.78
CA TRP A 481 5.74 13.25 -26.87
C TRP A 481 4.53 13.10 -25.96
N THR A 482 3.44 12.60 -26.52
CA THR A 482 2.28 12.19 -25.73
C THR A 482 2.36 10.69 -25.48
N PRO A 483 2.49 10.22 -24.21
CA PRO A 483 2.51 8.80 -23.92
C PRO A 483 1.20 8.17 -24.37
N ARG A 484 1.27 7.24 -25.33
CA ARG A 484 0.07 6.53 -25.80
C ARG A 484 -0.48 5.71 -24.63
N LYS A 485 -1.76 5.88 -24.33
CA LYS A 485 -2.47 4.97 -23.44
C LYS A 485 -2.52 3.62 -24.17
N ALA A 486 -2.09 2.54 -23.55
CA ALA A 486 -2.22 1.21 -24.13
C ALA A 486 -3.68 1.03 -24.57
N THR A 487 -3.91 0.98 -25.88
CA THR A 487 -5.24 0.76 -26.44
C THR A 487 -5.57 -0.71 -26.25
N ARG A 488 -6.73 -1.01 -25.66
CA ARG A 488 -7.18 -2.40 -25.43
C ARG A 488 -7.20 -3.23 -26.73
N ALA A 489 -7.31 -2.59 -27.89
CA ALA A 489 -7.25 -3.24 -29.20
C ALA A 489 -5.92 -3.97 -29.47
N ALA A 490 -4.79 -3.48 -28.94
CA ALA A 490 -3.48 -4.15 -29.08
C ALA A 490 -3.35 -5.42 -28.21
N ARG A 491 -4.42 -5.81 -27.50
CA ARG A 491 -4.48 -7.04 -26.70
C ARG A 491 -5.12 -8.20 -27.46
N HIS A 492 -5.62 -7.96 -28.68
CA HIS A 492 -5.93 -9.04 -29.60
C HIS A 492 -4.61 -9.57 -30.14
N ILE A 493 -4.06 -10.51 -29.40
CA ILE A 493 -3.07 -11.44 -29.92
C ILE A 493 -3.82 -12.21 -31.03
N PRO A 494 -3.35 -12.21 -32.29
CA PRO A 494 -3.94 -13.03 -33.35
C PRO A 494 -4.03 -14.48 -32.86
N GLU A 495 -5.08 -15.21 -33.24
CA GLU A 495 -5.22 -16.62 -32.83
C GLU A 495 -4.01 -17.46 -33.26
N ASP A 496 -3.35 -17.05 -34.34
CA ASP A 496 -2.17 -17.67 -34.97
C ASP A 496 -0.82 -17.27 -34.30
N ALA A 497 -0.83 -16.45 -33.25
CA ALA A 497 0.41 -16.04 -32.57
C ALA A 497 1.24 -17.17 -31.93
N PRO A 498 0.67 -18.30 -31.45
CA PRO A 498 1.46 -19.44 -31.01
C PRO A 498 2.31 -20.03 -32.14
N ASP A 499 1.77 -20.08 -33.36
CA ASP A 499 2.39 -20.75 -34.52
C ASP A 499 3.50 -19.91 -35.17
N LEU A 500 3.55 -18.60 -34.89
CA LEU A 500 4.58 -17.67 -35.40
C LEU A 500 5.77 -17.48 -34.43
N LEU A 501 5.72 -18.09 -33.25
CA LEU A 501 6.76 -17.96 -32.21
C LEU A 501 7.56 -19.26 -31.98
N GLU A 502 7.31 -20.30 -32.77
CA GLU A 502 8.25 -21.42 -33.01
C GLU A 502 9.22 -21.06 -34.14
#